data_AF-A0AAD4N3W1-F1
#
_entry.id   AF-A0AAD4N3W1-F1
#
_cell.length_a   1.000
_cell.length_b   1.000
_cell.length_c   1.000
_cell.angle_alpha   90.00
_cell.angle_beta   90.00
_cell.angle_gamma   90.00
#
_symmetry.space_group_name_H-M   'P 1'
#
loop_
_entity.id
_entity.type
_entity.pdbx_description
1 polymer ?
#
loop_
_entity_poly.entity_id
_entity_poly.type
_entity_poly.pdbx_seq_one_letter_code
_entity_poly.pdbx_strand_id
1 'polypeptide(L)'
;MPRSASADFYDPLHKANLCFVCYLNDSDGEQGELLKIRPMKLIYHLDDETISLNEPYMENSGHVQGRVFYRQKVPKYKEETVGLNYVTWKDLKVGEDINLFGKVYRLVSCDAFTKNFLHDRGIVMQDNDEGIPIDPWNHNRHFGPRFYAQAGQLNELQKLHIGEDTNLRSWEDMPKTLAFHVAWLDARNDFYGARLKRTFRMLVNTHDDSVTLTETTPGFNDALFLRNAQLPYVTIDGRRCHYRAAHMRPGSWIDIYKRPMFIFACDGEETAKFIKQQYGDIDYGHYSIELLEKGPPPDQMELCPAQLVFCAENREFPSVNFLVVYDFNSRRVDICEEGRNKKWTKGRPFLVDVDASHLNVKNLRPGASISLFRWDFALKDAHPDTKKYLGTIESIK
;
A
#
# COMPACT_ATOMS: atom_id res chain seq x y z
N MET A 1 29.74 16.56 1.71
CA MET A 1 29.21 17.89 2.04
C MET A 1 27.78 17.96 1.54
N PRO A 2 26.77 18.11 2.40
CA PRO A 2 25.40 18.26 1.94
C PRO A 2 25.18 19.70 1.45
N ARG A 3 24.66 19.84 0.23
CA ARG A 3 24.23 21.12 -0.34
C ARG A 3 22.97 21.57 0.38
N SER A 4 23.08 22.68 1.10
CA SER A 4 21.97 23.55 1.46
C SER A 4 21.28 24.06 0.20
N ALA A 5 19.96 23.94 0.13
CA ALA A 5 19.15 24.68 -0.84
C ALA A 5 17.88 25.18 -0.14
N SER A 6 18.06 26.24 0.65
CA SER A 6 17.05 27.27 0.83
C SER A 6 16.92 28.05 -0.48
N ALA A 7 15.74 28.05 -1.08
CA ALA A 7 15.36 29.05 -2.07
C ALA A 7 13.84 29.17 -2.09
N ASP A 8 13.36 30.17 -1.36
CA ASP A 8 12.02 30.70 -1.48
C ASP A 8 11.75 31.07 -2.95
N PHE A 9 10.86 30.34 -3.59
CA PHE A 9 10.29 30.75 -4.87
C PHE A 9 9.23 31.82 -4.61
N TYR A 10 9.65 33.09 -4.61
CA TYR A 10 8.75 34.24 -4.67
C TYR A 10 8.19 34.35 -6.11
N ASP A 11 6.96 33.88 -6.32
CA ASP A 11 6.20 34.14 -7.55
C ASP A 11 5.56 35.54 -7.46
N PRO A 12 5.87 36.50 -8.37
CA PRO A 12 5.41 37.88 -8.31
C PRO A 12 3.91 38.09 -8.62
N LEU A 13 3.13 37.03 -8.82
CA LEU A 13 1.68 37.10 -9.06
C LEU A 13 0.85 36.64 -7.84
N HIS A 14 1.32 36.90 -6.61
CA HIS A 14 0.55 36.55 -5.41
C HIS A 14 -0.70 37.40 -5.27
N LYS A 15 -1.84 36.81 -5.70
CA LYS A 15 -3.14 37.14 -5.12
C LYS A 15 -3.00 37.09 -3.61
N ALA A 16 -3.20 38.22 -2.93
CA ALA A 16 -3.07 38.33 -1.50
C ALA A 16 -4.08 37.38 -0.82
N ASN A 17 -3.60 36.28 -0.24
CA ASN A 17 -4.41 35.30 0.48
C ASN A 17 -3.99 35.34 1.94
N LEU A 18 -4.96 35.23 2.86
CA LEU A 18 -4.68 35.06 4.27
C LEU A 18 -4.68 33.56 4.59
N CYS A 19 -3.57 33.05 5.14
CA CYS A 19 -3.42 31.63 5.46
C CYS A 19 -3.37 31.43 6.98
N PHE A 20 -4.20 30.51 7.45
CA PHE A 20 -4.28 30.11 8.84
C PHE A 20 -4.07 28.61 8.97
N VAL A 21 -3.40 28.20 10.04
CA VAL A 21 -3.39 26.82 10.52
C VAL A 21 -4.51 26.69 11.53
N CYS A 22 -5.31 25.64 11.41
CA CYS A 22 -6.39 25.35 12.33
C CYS A 22 -6.49 23.86 12.62
N TYR A 23 -7.27 23.48 13.62
CA TYR A 23 -7.62 22.09 13.82
C TYR A 23 -9.10 21.91 14.12
N LEU A 24 -9.63 20.76 13.70
CA LEU A 24 -10.95 20.26 14.07
C LEU A 24 -10.76 19.18 15.15
N ASN A 25 -11.53 19.26 16.23
CA ASN A 25 -11.73 18.14 17.14
C ASN A 25 -12.94 17.35 16.67
N ASP A 26 -12.71 16.14 16.17
CA ASP A 26 -13.71 15.25 15.57
C ASP A 26 -13.89 14.00 16.47
N SER A 27 -13.76 14.18 17.80
CA SER A 27 -13.94 13.12 18.78
C SER A 27 -15.43 12.79 18.94
N ASP A 28 -15.80 11.53 18.72
CA ASP A 28 -17.18 11.07 18.70
C ASP A 28 -17.62 10.57 20.09
N GLY A 29 -18.29 11.42 20.88
CA GLY A 29 -19.19 10.98 21.97
C GLY A 29 -18.74 11.14 23.43
N GLU A 30 -19.71 10.97 24.35
CA GLU A 30 -19.60 11.14 25.82
C GLU A 30 -18.69 10.10 26.51
N GLN A 31 -18.20 9.06 25.80
CA GLN A 31 -17.45 7.94 26.38
C GLN A 31 -15.94 7.90 26.05
N GLY A 32 -15.32 9.03 25.69
CA GLY A 32 -13.87 9.17 25.81
C GLY A 32 -13.04 8.30 24.85
N GLU A 33 -13.49 8.12 23.61
CA GLU A 33 -12.62 7.58 22.57
C GLU A 33 -11.66 8.67 22.08
N LEU A 34 -10.37 8.47 22.39
CA LEU A 34 -9.16 9.16 21.92
C LEU A 34 -9.35 10.51 21.20
N LEU A 35 -8.80 11.59 21.77
CA LEU A 35 -8.73 12.96 21.21
C LEU A 35 -8.33 12.96 19.72
N LYS A 36 -9.32 13.03 18.81
CA LYS A 36 -9.08 12.99 17.37
C LYS A 36 -8.89 14.41 16.82
N ILE A 37 -7.64 14.85 16.76
CA ILE A 37 -7.26 16.19 16.30
C ILE A 37 -6.85 16.14 14.83
N ARG A 38 -7.57 16.89 13.99
CA ARG A 38 -7.34 16.96 12.55
C ARG A 38 -6.77 18.34 12.18
N PRO A 39 -5.46 18.47 11.93
CA PRO A 39 -4.86 19.73 11.51
C PRO A 39 -5.35 20.08 10.10
N MET A 40 -5.53 21.36 9.81
CA MET A 40 -6.03 21.86 8.54
C MET A 40 -5.41 23.22 8.20
N LYS A 41 -5.41 23.56 6.92
CA LYS A 41 -5.02 24.85 6.39
C LYS A 41 -6.25 25.57 5.85
N LEU A 42 -6.60 26.68 6.48
CA LEU A 42 -7.65 27.59 6.04
C LEU A 42 -7.03 28.71 5.23
N ILE A 43 -7.58 28.99 4.05
CA ILE A 43 -7.13 30.05 3.16
C ILE A 43 -8.31 30.97 2.88
N TYR A 44 -8.18 32.25 3.24
CA TYR A 44 -9.11 33.31 2.90
C TYR A 44 -8.58 34.09 1.69
N HIS A 45 -9.39 34.17 0.65
CA HIS A 45 -9.03 34.82 -0.60
C HIS A 45 -9.53 36.27 -0.60
N LEU A 46 -8.62 37.24 -0.57
CA LEU A 46 -9.00 38.65 -0.50
C LEU A 46 -9.62 39.20 -1.79
N ASP A 47 -9.38 38.55 -2.94
CA ASP A 47 -9.88 38.98 -4.25
C ASP A 47 -11.40 38.79 -4.41
N ASP A 48 -11.99 37.79 -3.74
CA ASP A 48 -13.43 37.48 -3.88
C ASP A 48 -14.13 37.12 -2.55
N GLU A 49 -13.47 37.33 -1.41
CA GLU A 49 -14.00 37.06 -0.06
C GLU A 49 -14.41 35.60 0.17
N THR A 50 -13.76 34.67 -0.53
CA THR A 50 -14.05 33.24 -0.40
C THR A 50 -13.07 32.53 0.53
N ILE A 51 -13.49 31.37 1.03
CA ILE A 51 -12.68 30.52 1.91
C ILE A 51 -12.45 29.18 1.24
N SER A 52 -11.25 28.63 1.40
CA SER A 52 -10.97 27.23 1.13
C SER A 52 -10.34 26.57 2.36
N LEU A 53 -10.68 25.30 2.58
CA LEU A 53 -10.19 24.52 3.72
C LEU A 53 -9.62 23.19 3.22
N ASN A 54 -8.35 22.95 3.54
CA ASN A 54 -7.61 21.77 3.13
C ASN A 54 -7.01 21.08 4.34
N GLU A 55 -7.28 19.79 4.51
CA GLU A 55 -6.55 18.93 5.43
C GLU A 55 -5.27 18.45 4.74
N PRO A 56 -4.08 18.76 5.28
CA PRO A 56 -2.83 18.27 4.73
C PRO A 56 -2.80 16.74 4.78
N TYR A 57 -2.17 16.15 3.78
CA TYR A 57 -1.99 14.70 3.73
C TYR A 57 -1.05 14.23 4.85
N MET A 58 -1.46 13.18 5.54
CA MET A 58 -0.71 12.51 6.60
C MET A 58 -0.89 11.00 6.42
N GLU A 59 0.23 10.31 6.18
CA GLU A 59 0.22 8.88 5.95
C GLU A 59 -0.46 8.13 7.10
N ASN A 60 -1.32 7.18 6.76
CA ASN A 60 -1.96 6.28 7.73
C ASN A 60 -2.77 6.98 8.84
N SER A 61 -3.28 8.19 8.57
CA SER A 61 -4.20 8.94 9.45
C SER A 61 -5.51 8.21 9.73
N GLY A 62 -5.85 7.20 8.93
CA GLY A 62 -7.08 6.41 9.06
C GLY A 62 -8.34 7.20 8.71
N HIS A 63 -8.21 8.30 7.96
CA HIS A 63 -9.31 9.12 7.49
C HIS A 63 -9.03 9.57 6.06
N VAL A 64 -10.09 9.86 5.31
CA VAL A 64 -9.95 10.48 3.98
C VAL A 64 -9.55 11.94 4.16
N GLN A 65 -8.38 12.30 3.65
CA GLN A 65 -7.79 13.63 3.77
C GLN A 65 -7.91 14.46 2.49
N GLY A 66 -7.38 15.68 2.53
CA GLY A 66 -7.34 16.61 1.41
C GLY A 66 -8.39 17.70 1.54
N ARG A 67 -8.98 18.10 0.41
CA ARG A 67 -9.86 19.27 0.36
C ARG A 67 -11.20 18.99 1.06
N VAL A 68 -11.49 19.76 2.12
CA VAL A 68 -12.74 19.65 2.90
C VAL A 68 -13.87 20.34 2.14
N PHE A 69 -13.64 21.58 1.68
CA PHE A 69 -14.56 22.27 0.77
C PHE A 69 -13.82 23.16 -0.25
N TYR A 70 -14.49 23.40 -1.37
CA TYR A 70 -13.98 24.24 -2.47
C TYR A 70 -14.08 25.72 -2.13
N ARG A 71 -13.31 26.53 -2.86
CA ARG A 71 -13.31 27.99 -2.78
C ARG A 71 -14.73 28.53 -2.94
N GLN A 72 -15.32 29.02 -1.85
CA GLN A 72 -16.68 29.55 -1.83
C GLN A 72 -16.88 30.53 -0.67
N LYS A 73 -17.91 31.38 -0.73
CA LYS A 73 -18.30 32.21 0.42
C LYS A 73 -18.96 31.33 1.49
N VAL A 74 -18.58 31.54 2.75
CA VAL A 74 -19.10 30.75 3.88
C VAL A 74 -20.08 31.61 4.68
N PRO A 75 -21.35 31.19 4.85
CA PRO A 75 -22.32 31.90 5.71
C PRO A 75 -21.92 31.86 7.19
N LYS A 76 -22.28 32.89 7.96
CA LYS A 76 -22.06 32.90 9.42
C LYS A 76 -23.02 31.95 10.15
N TYR A 77 -22.54 31.25 11.18
CA TYR A 77 -23.23 30.12 11.85
C TYR A 77 -24.47 30.49 12.70
N LYS A 78 -24.81 31.77 12.89
CA LYS A 78 -25.88 32.20 13.82
C LYS A 78 -27.00 33.02 13.19
N GLU A 79 -27.12 33.05 11.86
CA GLU A 79 -28.20 33.78 11.20
C GLU A 79 -29.33 32.84 10.81
N GLU A 80 -30.54 33.14 11.28
CA GLU A 80 -31.79 32.44 10.94
C GLU A 80 -32.10 32.47 9.43
N THR A 81 -31.40 33.32 8.67
CA THR A 81 -31.50 33.47 7.22
C THR A 81 -30.16 33.18 6.55
N VAL A 82 -30.08 32.06 5.85
CA VAL A 82 -28.91 31.69 5.04
C VAL A 82 -28.72 32.70 3.90
N GLY A 83 -27.56 33.37 3.84
CA GLY A 83 -27.14 34.16 2.67
C GLY A 83 -27.11 35.68 2.84
N LEU A 84 -27.40 36.22 4.03
CA LEU A 84 -27.32 37.67 4.29
C LEU A 84 -25.91 38.12 4.69
N ASN A 85 -25.23 37.42 5.61
CA ASN A 85 -23.84 37.71 5.97
C ASN A 85 -22.88 36.52 5.80
N TYR A 86 -21.70 36.84 5.28
CA TYR A 86 -20.61 35.89 5.05
C TYR A 86 -19.47 36.12 6.06
N VAL A 87 -18.71 35.06 6.32
CA VAL A 87 -17.46 35.13 7.08
C VAL A 87 -16.49 36.06 6.35
N THR A 88 -15.94 37.02 7.07
CA THR A 88 -14.97 37.99 6.59
C THR A 88 -13.62 37.77 7.26
N TRP A 89 -12.57 38.37 6.72
CA TRP A 89 -11.24 38.37 7.35
C TRP A 89 -11.24 38.93 8.79
N LYS A 90 -12.24 39.75 9.16
CA LYS A 90 -12.38 40.30 10.53
C LYS A 90 -12.83 39.24 11.55
N ASP A 91 -13.48 38.19 11.08
CA ASP A 91 -13.96 37.08 11.89
C ASP A 91 -12.87 36.01 12.08
N LEU A 92 -11.70 36.16 11.43
CA LEU A 92 -10.58 35.23 11.47
C LEU A 92 -9.49 35.76 12.39
N LYS A 93 -9.42 35.22 13.61
CA LYS A 93 -8.40 35.58 14.60
C LYS A 93 -7.73 34.34 15.17
N VAL A 94 -6.41 34.39 15.27
CA VAL A 94 -5.63 33.35 15.94
C VAL A 94 -6.01 33.31 17.43
N GLY A 95 -6.23 32.11 17.98
CA GLY A 95 -6.69 31.87 19.33
C GLY A 95 -8.22 31.93 19.50
N GLU A 96 -8.98 32.04 18.40
CA GLU A 96 -10.44 31.97 18.42
C GLU A 96 -10.98 30.77 17.64
N ASP A 97 -12.19 30.35 18.02
CA ASP A 97 -12.92 29.27 17.37
C ASP A 97 -13.80 29.85 16.27
N ILE A 98 -13.74 29.26 15.08
CA ILE A 98 -14.61 29.61 13.97
C ILE A 98 -15.52 28.44 13.59
N ASN A 99 -16.81 28.72 13.44
CA ASN A 99 -17.75 27.73 12.93
C ASN A 99 -17.94 27.88 11.41
N LEU A 100 -17.61 26.82 10.67
CA LEU A 100 -17.79 26.74 9.23
C LEU A 100 -18.65 25.51 8.91
N PHE A 101 -19.82 25.74 8.30
CA PHE A 101 -20.77 24.69 7.92
C PHE A 101 -21.15 23.73 9.07
N GLY A 102 -21.29 24.26 10.29
CA GLY A 102 -21.70 23.47 11.46
C GLY A 102 -20.58 22.76 12.18
N LYS A 103 -19.33 22.84 11.71
CA LYS A 103 -18.14 22.33 12.40
C LYS A 103 -17.32 23.48 12.98
N VAL A 104 -16.77 23.28 14.17
CA VAL A 104 -15.95 24.28 14.89
C VAL A 104 -14.46 23.99 14.67
N TYR A 105 -13.71 25.01 14.27
CA TYR A 105 -12.28 24.94 14.01
C TYR A 105 -11.55 25.94 14.89
N ARG A 106 -10.50 25.50 15.60
CA ARG A 106 -9.63 26.37 16.38
C ARG A 106 -8.55 26.95 15.47
N LEU A 107 -8.48 28.27 15.31
CA LEU A 107 -7.39 28.92 14.58
C LEU A 107 -6.18 29.05 15.51
N VAL A 108 -5.04 28.44 15.15
CA VAL A 108 -3.88 28.33 16.07
C VAL A 108 -2.68 29.17 15.66
N SER A 109 -2.47 29.37 14.36
CA SER A 109 -1.39 30.22 13.85
C SER A 109 -1.73 30.74 12.45
N CYS A 110 -0.95 31.69 11.96
CA CYS A 110 -1.06 32.23 10.60
C CYS A 110 0.32 32.53 10.02
N ASP A 111 0.40 32.72 8.70
CA ASP A 111 1.67 33.10 8.07
C ASP A 111 2.04 34.58 8.35
N ALA A 112 3.31 34.93 8.11
CA ALA A 112 3.81 36.27 8.38
C ALA A 112 3.06 37.37 7.60
N PHE A 113 2.62 37.07 6.38
CA PHE A 113 1.82 37.99 5.57
C PHE A 113 0.47 38.28 6.24
N THR A 114 -0.23 37.23 6.66
CA THR A 114 -1.53 37.33 7.35
C THR A 114 -1.39 38.08 8.67
N LYS A 115 -0.33 37.80 9.42
CA LYS A 115 -0.03 38.48 10.68
C LYS A 115 0.08 39.99 10.50
N ASN A 116 0.90 40.42 9.53
CA ASN A 116 1.09 41.84 9.21
C ASN A 116 -0.20 42.48 8.66
N PHE A 117 -0.90 41.80 7.75
CA PHE A 117 -2.14 42.31 7.14
C PHE A 117 -3.23 42.64 8.17
N LEU A 118 -3.41 41.75 9.14
CA LEU A 118 -4.42 41.90 10.21
C LEU A 118 -3.98 42.96 11.23
N HIS A 119 -2.69 42.99 11.60
CA HIS A 119 -2.13 44.02 12.48
C HIS A 119 -2.31 45.42 11.90
N ASP A 120 -1.99 45.62 10.62
CA ASP A 120 -2.15 46.91 9.92
C ASP A 120 -3.61 47.38 9.86
N ARG A 121 -4.58 46.46 10.03
CA ARG A 121 -6.02 46.74 10.03
C ARG A 121 -6.62 46.80 11.43
N GLY A 122 -5.78 46.85 12.46
CA GLY A 122 -6.20 47.06 13.85
C GLY A 122 -6.74 45.81 14.53
N ILE A 123 -6.47 44.62 14.00
CA ILE A 123 -6.79 43.35 14.69
C ILE A 123 -5.58 42.97 15.54
N VAL A 124 -5.73 43.12 16.86
CA VAL A 124 -4.74 42.67 17.84
C VAL A 124 -4.81 41.15 17.90
N MET A 125 -3.73 40.49 17.51
CA MET A 125 -3.56 39.04 17.68
C MET A 125 -2.74 38.76 18.94
N GLN A 126 -2.88 37.54 19.47
CA GLN A 126 -1.99 37.07 20.53
C GLN A 126 -0.56 36.96 19.98
N ASP A 127 0.43 37.34 20.78
CA ASP A 127 1.83 37.35 20.35
C ASP A 127 2.38 35.95 20.09
N ASN A 128 1.85 34.95 20.79
CA ASN A 128 2.26 33.56 20.73
C ASN A 128 1.27 32.72 19.91
N ASP A 129 1.82 31.90 19.00
CA ASP A 129 1.04 30.88 18.30
C ASP A 129 0.57 29.81 19.30
N GLU A 130 -0.68 29.37 19.16
CA GLU A 130 -1.17 28.21 19.90
C GLU A 130 -0.60 26.94 19.25
N GLY A 131 -0.11 26.00 20.07
CA GLY A 131 0.28 24.68 19.57
C GLY A 131 -0.96 23.86 19.21
N ILE A 132 -0.89 23.05 18.14
CA ILE A 132 -1.91 22.04 17.90
C ILE A 132 -1.80 20.97 18.99
N PRO A 133 -2.89 20.62 19.70
CA PRO A 133 -2.86 19.55 20.69
C PRO A 133 -2.40 18.22 20.07
N ILE A 134 -1.56 17.48 20.79
CA ILE A 134 -1.07 16.17 20.33
C ILE A 134 -2.18 15.14 20.53
N ASP A 135 -2.65 14.55 19.44
CA ASP A 135 -3.54 13.39 19.44
C ASP A 135 -2.73 12.10 19.78
N PRO A 136 -3.07 11.36 20.85
CA PRO A 136 -2.42 10.09 21.21
C PRO A 136 -2.43 9.05 20.08
N TRP A 137 -3.47 9.04 19.23
CA TRP A 137 -3.60 8.14 18.09
C TRP A 137 -2.58 8.44 17.00
N ASN A 138 -2.49 9.70 16.56
CA ASN A 138 -1.48 10.13 15.61
C ASN A 138 -0.06 10.00 16.19
N HIS A 139 0.12 10.28 17.50
CA HIS A 139 1.42 10.15 18.16
C HIS A 139 1.93 8.70 18.18
N ASN A 140 1.11 7.74 18.61
CA ASN A 140 1.51 6.32 18.66
C ASN A 140 1.81 5.71 17.28
N ARG A 141 1.21 6.27 16.21
CA ARG A 141 1.45 5.81 14.83
C ARG A 141 2.66 6.47 14.18
N HIS A 142 2.84 7.78 14.33
CA HIS A 142 3.97 8.52 13.74
C HIS A 142 5.29 8.27 14.49
N PHE A 143 5.21 8.03 15.80
CA PHE A 143 6.37 7.78 16.67
C PHE A 143 6.46 6.31 17.15
N GLY A 144 5.73 5.40 16.48
CA GLY A 144 5.84 3.95 16.70
C GLY A 144 7.26 3.39 16.44
N PRO A 145 7.47 2.08 16.66
CA PRO A 145 8.50 1.40 17.48
C PRO A 145 9.99 1.84 17.37
N ARG A 146 10.37 2.71 16.43
CA ARG A 146 11.74 3.23 16.33
C ARG A 146 12.14 4.13 17.50
N PHE A 147 11.20 4.87 18.11
CA PHE A 147 11.50 5.68 19.30
C PHE A 147 11.64 4.83 20.58
N TYR A 148 10.75 3.85 20.79
CA TYR A 148 10.82 2.95 21.96
C TYR A 148 11.97 1.94 21.90
N ALA A 149 12.44 1.59 20.70
CA ALA A 149 13.68 0.82 20.53
C ALA A 149 14.93 1.59 21.00
N GLN A 150 14.92 2.94 20.94
CA GLN A 150 15.99 3.77 21.51
C GLN A 150 15.87 3.96 23.04
N ALA A 151 14.64 3.90 23.59
CA ALA A 151 14.38 4.13 25.02
C ALA A 151 14.37 2.85 25.88
N GLY A 152 14.57 1.65 25.31
CA GLY A 152 14.79 0.41 26.05
C GLY A 152 13.61 -0.13 26.87
N GLN A 153 12.39 0.40 26.71
CA GLN A 153 11.24 0.14 27.61
C GLN A 153 10.19 -0.86 27.11
N LEU A 154 10.47 -1.66 26.07
CA LEU A 154 9.49 -2.54 25.43
C LEU A 154 9.42 -3.99 25.98
N ASN A 155 9.80 -4.25 27.23
CA ASN A 155 10.02 -5.63 27.70
C ASN A 155 8.98 -6.23 28.68
N GLU A 156 7.99 -5.48 29.18
CA GLU A 156 7.10 -6.01 30.24
C GLU A 156 5.62 -6.17 29.85
N LEU A 157 5.04 -5.27 29.04
CA LEU A 157 3.62 -5.38 28.67
C LEU A 157 3.32 -6.43 27.58
N GLN A 158 4.31 -6.81 26.77
CA GLN A 158 4.17 -7.88 25.78
C GLN A 158 4.20 -9.30 26.40
N LYS A 159 4.65 -9.45 27.65
CA LYS A 159 4.77 -10.77 28.31
C LYS A 159 3.46 -11.30 28.88
N LEU A 160 2.42 -10.46 29.01
CA LEU A 160 1.20 -10.82 29.75
C LEU A 160 -0.01 -11.21 28.88
N HIS A 161 0.04 -11.07 27.55
CA HIS A 161 -1.13 -11.30 26.67
C HIS A 161 -0.88 -12.21 25.45
N ILE A 162 0.20 -12.99 25.43
CA ILE A 162 0.40 -13.98 24.35
C ILE A 162 0.43 -15.36 25.01
N GLY A 163 -0.69 -16.07 24.88
CA GLY A 163 -0.80 -17.46 25.28
C GLY A 163 0.34 -18.29 24.67
N GLU A 164 0.89 -19.15 25.52
CA GLU A 164 1.83 -20.19 25.16
C GLU A 164 1.18 -21.15 24.16
N ASP A 165 1.26 -20.90 22.83
CA ASP A 165 1.20 -21.99 21.84
C ASP A 165 1.46 -21.67 20.35
N THR A 166 2.12 -20.56 20.00
CA THR A 166 2.53 -20.39 18.59
C THR A 166 3.95 -19.87 18.45
N ASN A 167 4.78 -20.67 17.78
CA ASN A 167 6.03 -20.29 17.13
C ASN A 167 5.80 -19.24 16.02
N LEU A 168 5.15 -18.11 16.35
CA LEU A 168 4.98 -16.93 15.49
C LEU A 168 6.09 -15.92 15.80
N ARG A 169 7.34 -16.35 15.73
CA ARG A 169 8.49 -15.45 15.81
C ARG A 169 9.25 -15.52 14.49
N SER A 170 9.38 -14.35 13.88
CA SER A 170 9.98 -13.97 12.58
C SER A 170 9.32 -14.52 11.32
N TRP A 171 8.46 -13.70 10.70
CA TRP A 171 8.17 -13.80 9.26
C TRP A 171 9.48 -13.60 8.49
N GLU A 172 9.76 -14.47 7.53
CA GLU A 172 10.93 -14.35 6.65
C GLU A 172 10.60 -13.33 5.54
N ASP A 173 11.42 -12.29 5.42
CA ASP A 173 11.39 -11.36 4.28
C ASP A 173 11.75 -12.09 2.99
N MET A 174 11.39 -11.53 1.83
CA MET A 174 11.81 -12.10 0.55
C MET A 174 13.36 -12.10 0.48
N PRO A 175 14.00 -13.27 0.37
CA PRO A 175 15.46 -13.34 0.34
C PRO A 175 15.98 -12.65 -0.92
N LYS A 176 17.24 -12.20 -0.89
CA LYS A 176 17.88 -11.54 -2.04
C LYS A 176 17.95 -12.45 -3.27
N THR A 177 17.98 -13.75 -3.05
CA THR A 177 18.04 -14.75 -4.11
C THR A 177 17.16 -15.92 -3.77
N LEU A 178 16.33 -16.34 -4.71
CA LEU A 178 15.59 -17.61 -4.64
C LEU A 178 16.33 -18.65 -5.47
N ALA A 179 16.51 -19.84 -4.91
CA ALA A 179 17.15 -20.95 -5.61
C ALA A 179 16.16 -22.08 -5.87
N PHE A 180 16.15 -22.57 -7.11
CA PHE A 180 15.23 -23.59 -7.58
C PHE A 180 15.93 -24.69 -8.36
N HIS A 181 15.38 -25.90 -8.28
CA HIS A 181 15.70 -26.98 -9.19
C HIS A 181 14.67 -27.05 -10.30
N VAL A 182 15.16 -27.08 -11.53
CA VAL A 182 14.38 -26.95 -12.74
C VAL A 182 14.75 -28.06 -13.72
N ALA A 183 13.76 -28.69 -14.33
CA ALA A 183 13.95 -29.72 -15.34
C ALA A 183 13.48 -29.21 -16.69
N TRP A 184 14.30 -29.41 -17.73
CA TRP A 184 13.86 -29.17 -19.10
C TRP A 184 13.09 -30.39 -19.62
N LEU A 185 11.78 -30.25 -19.80
CA LEU A 185 10.87 -31.31 -20.22
C LEU A 185 10.19 -30.92 -21.53
N ASP A 186 10.63 -31.49 -22.66
CA ASP A 186 10.09 -31.18 -23.99
C ASP A 186 9.43 -32.41 -24.63
N ALA A 187 8.18 -32.30 -25.07
CA ALA A 187 7.44 -33.35 -25.76
C ALA A 187 7.98 -33.66 -27.18
N ARG A 188 8.75 -32.75 -27.81
CA ARG A 188 9.13 -32.81 -29.23
C ARG A 188 10.43 -33.57 -29.54
N ASN A 189 11.19 -33.98 -28.53
CA ASN A 189 12.53 -34.55 -28.72
C ASN A 189 12.57 -36.07 -28.49
N ASP A 190 11.46 -36.76 -28.74
CA ASP A 190 11.32 -38.20 -28.53
C ASP A 190 11.48 -38.99 -29.84
N PHE A 191 12.67 -38.94 -30.42
CA PHE A 191 12.93 -39.74 -31.62
C PHE A 191 13.62 -41.09 -31.33
N TYR A 192 14.43 -41.25 -30.27
CA TYR A 192 15.03 -42.56 -29.92
C TYR A 192 15.44 -42.66 -28.44
N GLY A 193 14.60 -43.29 -27.60
CA GLY A 193 14.96 -44.25 -26.53
C GLY A 193 15.95 -43.93 -25.39
N ALA A 194 16.64 -42.78 -25.36
CA ALA A 194 17.61 -42.47 -24.31
C ALA A 194 17.67 -40.95 -24.06
N ARG A 195 16.71 -40.39 -23.31
CA ARG A 195 16.76 -38.97 -22.92
C ARG A 195 17.30 -38.81 -21.51
N LEU A 196 18.46 -38.14 -21.44
CA LEU A 196 18.96 -37.51 -20.23
C LEU A 196 18.03 -36.34 -19.88
N LYS A 197 17.21 -36.49 -18.83
CA LYS A 197 16.42 -35.38 -18.28
C LYS A 197 17.41 -34.33 -17.76
N ARG A 198 17.56 -33.22 -18.49
CA ARG A 198 18.50 -32.17 -18.12
C ARG A 198 17.95 -31.39 -16.94
N THR A 199 18.73 -31.34 -15.87
CA THR A 199 18.38 -30.63 -14.65
C THR A 199 19.26 -29.40 -14.51
N PHE A 200 18.69 -28.36 -13.93
CA PHE A 200 19.33 -27.07 -13.75
C PHE A 200 19.09 -26.58 -12.34
N ARG A 201 20.08 -25.88 -11.80
CA ARG A 201 19.93 -24.99 -10.67
C ARG A 201 19.67 -23.59 -11.20
N MET A 202 18.53 -23.03 -10.85
CA MET A 202 18.09 -21.70 -11.23
C MET A 202 18.20 -20.76 -10.02
N LEU A 203 18.98 -19.71 -10.15
CA LEU A 203 19.11 -18.63 -9.17
C LEU A 203 18.38 -17.40 -9.69
N VAL A 204 17.45 -16.88 -8.90
CA VAL A 204 16.62 -15.73 -9.25
C VAL A 204 16.95 -14.60 -8.29
N ASN A 205 17.44 -13.47 -8.80
CA ASN A 205 17.66 -12.27 -8.01
C ASN A 205 16.32 -11.54 -7.82
N THR A 206 15.92 -11.33 -6.57
CA THR A 206 14.59 -10.77 -6.25
C THR A 206 14.52 -9.25 -6.38
N HIS A 207 15.67 -8.58 -6.52
CA HIS A 207 15.73 -7.13 -6.70
C HIS A 207 15.49 -6.71 -8.17
N ASP A 208 16.02 -7.47 -9.12
CA ASP A 208 16.00 -7.11 -10.55
C ASP A 208 15.37 -8.19 -11.46
N ASP A 209 14.81 -9.24 -10.86
CA ASP A 209 14.18 -10.39 -11.53
C ASP A 209 15.10 -11.12 -12.53
N SER A 210 16.43 -10.94 -12.41
CA SER A 210 17.39 -11.62 -13.27
C SER A 210 17.60 -13.07 -12.86
N VAL A 211 17.78 -13.93 -13.86
CA VAL A 211 17.88 -15.37 -13.68
C VAL A 211 19.21 -15.89 -14.20
N THR A 212 19.86 -16.72 -13.38
CA THR A 212 21.05 -17.50 -13.75
C THR A 212 20.72 -18.98 -13.68
N LEU A 213 20.97 -19.72 -14.77
CA LEU A 213 20.82 -21.17 -14.83
C LEU A 213 22.18 -21.83 -14.95
N THR A 214 22.39 -22.80 -14.08
CA THR A 214 23.57 -23.68 -14.06
C THR A 214 23.10 -25.11 -14.25
N GLU A 215 23.74 -25.86 -15.14
CA GLU A 215 23.31 -27.21 -15.47
C GLU A 215 23.86 -28.25 -14.49
N THR A 216 22.95 -28.87 -13.74
CA THR A 216 23.25 -29.90 -12.73
C THR A 216 23.14 -31.31 -13.27
N THR A 217 22.90 -31.46 -14.58
CA THR A 217 22.85 -32.77 -15.24
C THR A 217 24.17 -33.52 -15.02
N PRO A 218 24.15 -34.80 -14.60
CA PRO A 218 25.37 -35.59 -14.43
C PRO A 218 26.25 -35.57 -15.70
N GLY A 219 27.53 -35.23 -15.54
CA GLY A 219 28.50 -35.11 -16.64
C GLY A 219 28.70 -33.70 -17.20
N PHE A 220 27.91 -32.71 -16.76
CA PHE A 220 28.03 -31.31 -17.21
C PHE A 220 28.72 -30.38 -16.20
N ASN A 221 29.17 -30.88 -15.04
CA ASN A 221 29.99 -30.17 -14.03
C ASN A 221 29.52 -28.74 -13.71
N ASP A 222 28.21 -28.54 -13.48
CA ASP A 222 27.66 -27.22 -13.17
C ASP A 222 27.99 -26.16 -14.23
N ALA A 223 27.90 -26.54 -15.51
CA ALA A 223 28.12 -25.61 -16.62
C ALA A 223 27.08 -24.48 -16.61
N LEU A 224 27.56 -23.24 -16.77
CA LEU A 224 26.69 -22.08 -16.90
C LEU A 224 25.89 -22.17 -18.21
N PHE A 225 24.55 -22.18 -18.09
CA PHE A 225 23.64 -22.25 -19.23
C PHE A 225 23.06 -20.88 -19.60
N LEU A 226 22.72 -20.08 -18.59
CA LEU A 226 22.19 -18.72 -18.75
C LEU A 226 22.68 -17.86 -17.59
N ARG A 227 23.06 -16.61 -17.85
CA ARG A 227 23.60 -15.71 -16.83
C ARG A 227 22.80 -14.41 -16.79
N ASN A 228 22.30 -14.07 -15.61
CA ASN A 228 21.65 -12.79 -15.27
C ASN A 228 20.68 -12.28 -16.36
N ALA A 229 19.82 -13.16 -16.86
CA ALA A 229 18.86 -12.81 -17.91
C ALA A 229 17.47 -12.58 -17.31
N GLN A 230 16.82 -11.49 -17.71
CA GLN A 230 15.38 -11.34 -17.49
C GLN A 230 14.64 -12.22 -18.49
N LEU A 231 13.83 -13.15 -18.00
CA LEU A 231 13.17 -14.14 -18.84
C LEU A 231 11.91 -13.53 -19.47
N PRO A 232 11.83 -13.38 -20.81
CA PRO A 232 10.65 -12.85 -21.45
C PRO A 232 9.59 -13.93 -21.64
N TYR A 233 8.32 -13.55 -21.55
CA TYR A 233 7.18 -14.35 -21.99
C TYR A 233 6.16 -13.48 -22.71
N VAL A 234 5.20 -14.13 -23.37
CA VAL A 234 4.10 -13.45 -24.07
C VAL A 234 2.80 -13.79 -23.36
N THR A 235 2.00 -12.80 -23.01
CA THR A 235 0.65 -13.03 -22.45
C THR A 235 -0.30 -13.54 -23.53
N ILE A 236 -1.43 -14.10 -23.12
CA ILE A 236 -2.51 -14.53 -24.04
C ILE A 236 -2.96 -13.37 -24.95
N ASP A 237 -2.95 -12.14 -24.44
CA ASP A 237 -3.29 -10.93 -25.20
C ASP A 237 -2.16 -10.43 -26.13
N GLY A 238 -1.08 -11.20 -26.28
CA GLY A 238 0.05 -10.90 -27.17
C GLY A 238 1.06 -9.88 -26.62
N ARG A 239 0.96 -9.48 -25.35
CA ARG A 239 1.89 -8.52 -24.74
C ARG A 239 3.19 -9.22 -24.33
N ARG A 240 4.32 -8.59 -24.64
CA ARG A 240 5.63 -9.05 -24.14
C ARG A 240 5.84 -8.55 -22.72
N CYS A 241 6.14 -9.47 -21.82
CA CYS A 241 6.37 -9.24 -20.40
C CYS A 241 7.59 -10.04 -19.94
N HIS A 242 8.03 -9.84 -18.70
CA HIS A 242 9.15 -10.58 -18.10
C HIS A 242 8.69 -11.32 -16.85
N TYR A 243 9.17 -12.56 -16.67
CA TYR A 243 8.94 -13.29 -15.43
C TYR A 243 9.56 -12.55 -14.26
N ARG A 244 8.93 -12.68 -13.10
CA ARG A 244 9.38 -12.11 -11.83
C ARG A 244 9.61 -13.20 -10.81
N ALA A 245 10.37 -12.89 -9.76
CA ALA A 245 10.61 -13.81 -8.65
C ALA A 245 9.31 -14.43 -8.10
N ALA A 246 8.27 -13.62 -7.88
CA ALA A 246 6.97 -14.08 -7.39
C ALA A 246 6.20 -14.99 -8.35
N HIS A 247 6.60 -15.08 -9.62
CA HIS A 247 5.99 -16.01 -10.58
C HIS A 247 6.59 -17.41 -10.49
N MET A 248 7.68 -17.59 -9.74
CA MET A 248 8.45 -18.82 -9.69
C MET A 248 8.23 -19.54 -8.35
N ARG A 249 7.71 -20.76 -8.42
CA ARG A 249 7.61 -21.69 -7.30
C ARG A 249 7.69 -23.12 -7.80
N PRO A 250 7.99 -24.10 -6.95
CA PRO A 250 7.92 -25.49 -7.38
C PRO A 250 6.47 -25.88 -7.75
N GLY A 251 6.33 -26.70 -8.79
CA GLY A 251 5.08 -27.00 -9.46
C GLY A 251 4.73 -26.05 -10.63
N SER A 252 5.51 -24.99 -10.86
CA SER A 252 5.27 -24.04 -11.96
C SER A 252 6.06 -24.37 -13.23
N TRP A 253 5.45 -24.06 -14.37
CA TRP A 253 6.09 -24.14 -15.70
C TRP A 253 6.55 -22.74 -16.13
N ILE A 254 7.79 -22.63 -16.59
CA ILE A 254 8.35 -21.39 -17.12
C ILE A 254 8.93 -21.62 -18.51
N ASP A 255 8.77 -20.65 -19.39
CA ASP A 255 9.38 -20.68 -20.72
C ASP A 255 10.71 -19.95 -20.69
N ILE A 256 11.80 -20.67 -20.94
CA ILE A 256 13.14 -20.10 -21.08
C ILE A 256 13.53 -20.16 -22.55
N TYR A 257 13.32 -19.07 -23.29
CA TYR A 257 13.60 -18.96 -24.72
C TYR A 257 13.02 -20.12 -25.55
N LYS A 258 11.70 -20.36 -25.40
CA LYS A 258 10.94 -21.46 -26.05
C LYS A 258 11.28 -22.87 -25.54
N ARG A 259 11.99 -22.97 -24.41
CA ARG A 259 12.22 -24.24 -23.72
C ARG A 259 11.28 -24.30 -22.53
N PRO A 260 10.30 -25.22 -22.53
CA PRO A 260 9.42 -25.41 -21.38
C PRO A 260 10.19 -26.08 -20.25
N MET A 261 10.24 -25.39 -19.13
CA MET A 261 11.03 -25.76 -17.97
C MET A 261 10.10 -25.91 -16.77
N PHE A 262 10.20 -27.04 -16.08
CA PHE A 262 9.39 -27.33 -14.91
C PHE A 262 10.19 -27.12 -13.63
N ILE A 263 9.71 -26.25 -12.75
CA ILE A 263 10.32 -26.06 -11.44
C ILE A 263 9.81 -27.18 -10.53
N PHE A 264 10.68 -28.09 -10.11
CA PHE A 264 10.28 -29.25 -9.30
C PHE A 264 10.77 -29.15 -7.86
N ALA A 265 11.77 -28.34 -7.53
CA ALA A 265 12.11 -28.15 -6.13
C ALA A 265 12.65 -26.75 -5.89
N CYS A 266 12.74 -26.38 -4.62
CA CYS A 266 13.51 -25.23 -4.16
C CYS A 266 14.78 -25.72 -3.46
N ASP A 267 15.80 -24.87 -3.47
CA ASP A 267 17.10 -25.11 -2.87
C ASP A 267 17.39 -24.00 -1.84
N GLY A 268 18.07 -24.36 -0.74
CA GLY A 268 18.36 -23.47 0.37
C GLY A 268 17.23 -23.30 1.39
N GLU A 269 17.62 -23.20 2.67
CA GLU A 269 16.70 -23.09 3.81
C GLU A 269 15.85 -21.82 3.76
N GLU A 270 16.44 -20.68 3.38
CA GLU A 270 15.75 -19.39 3.26
C GLU A 270 14.65 -19.44 2.19
N THR A 271 14.97 -19.96 1.00
CA THR A 271 13.99 -20.14 -0.10
C THR A 271 12.85 -21.05 0.34
N ALA A 272 13.17 -22.18 0.99
CA ALA A 272 12.18 -23.15 1.41
C ALA A 272 11.22 -22.57 2.47
N LYS A 273 11.75 -21.87 3.48
CA LYS A 273 10.94 -21.17 4.49
C LYS A 273 10.05 -20.11 3.85
N PHE A 274 10.61 -19.27 2.97
CA PHE A 274 9.87 -18.25 2.25
C PHE A 274 8.73 -18.86 1.43
N ILE A 275 9.01 -19.87 0.59
CA ILE A 275 8.01 -20.53 -0.25
C ILE A 275 6.91 -21.19 0.60
N LYS A 276 7.27 -21.89 1.68
CA LYS A 276 6.32 -22.48 2.63
C LYS A 276 5.45 -21.40 3.29
N GLN A 277 6.03 -20.27 3.65
CA GLN A 277 5.31 -19.11 4.20
C GLN A 277 4.39 -18.45 3.17
N GLN A 278 4.72 -18.45 1.87
CA GLN A 278 3.87 -17.88 0.81
C GLN A 278 2.70 -18.80 0.43
N TYR A 279 2.97 -20.09 0.26
CA TYR A 279 2.03 -21.01 -0.41
C TYR A 279 1.52 -22.14 0.51
N GLY A 280 2.05 -22.25 1.73
CA GLY A 280 1.76 -23.31 2.71
C GLY A 280 2.67 -24.52 2.55
N ASP A 281 2.37 -25.59 3.29
CA ASP A 281 3.00 -26.88 3.08
C ASP A 281 2.60 -27.43 1.71
N ILE A 282 3.57 -27.56 0.82
CA ILE A 282 3.40 -28.22 -0.47
C ILE A 282 4.43 -29.34 -0.52
N ASP A 283 3.97 -30.55 -0.79
CA ASP A 283 4.83 -31.70 -1.03
C ASP A 283 5.44 -31.59 -2.43
N TYR A 284 6.70 -31.16 -2.49
CA TYR A 284 7.47 -31.04 -3.73
C TYR A 284 8.32 -32.29 -4.00
N GLY A 285 8.22 -33.36 -3.20
CA GLY A 285 9.00 -34.59 -3.36
C GLY A 285 8.37 -35.61 -4.32
N HIS A 286 7.07 -35.48 -4.61
CA HIS A 286 6.28 -36.50 -5.30
C HIS A 286 5.43 -35.92 -6.44
N TYR A 287 6.07 -35.42 -7.51
CA TYR A 287 5.33 -35.12 -8.74
C TYR A 287 4.98 -36.42 -9.46
N SER A 288 3.73 -36.54 -9.92
CA SER A 288 3.32 -37.71 -10.70
C SER A 288 4.14 -37.80 -11.99
N ILE A 289 4.54 -39.02 -12.34
CA ILE A 289 5.26 -39.30 -13.60
C ILE A 289 4.43 -38.81 -14.79
N GLU A 290 3.11 -38.93 -14.71
CA GLU A 290 2.17 -38.41 -15.71
C GLU A 290 2.28 -36.90 -15.94
N LEU A 291 2.50 -36.09 -14.89
CA LEU A 291 2.66 -34.64 -15.03
C LEU A 291 3.95 -34.30 -15.78
N LEU A 292 5.02 -35.06 -15.50
CA LEU A 292 6.32 -34.89 -16.14
C LEU A 292 6.33 -35.37 -17.61
N GLU A 293 5.45 -36.31 -17.96
CA GLU A 293 5.30 -36.86 -19.32
C GLU A 293 4.32 -36.06 -20.20
N LYS A 294 3.23 -35.53 -19.63
CA LYS A 294 2.25 -34.71 -20.38
C LYS A 294 2.82 -33.36 -20.84
N GLY A 295 3.88 -32.87 -20.18
CA GLY A 295 4.51 -31.59 -20.53
C GLY A 295 3.75 -30.36 -20.00
N PRO A 296 4.12 -29.14 -20.41
CA PRO A 296 3.48 -27.91 -19.94
C PRO A 296 1.99 -27.85 -20.34
N PRO A 297 1.13 -27.15 -19.57
CA PRO A 297 -0.25 -26.90 -19.96
C PRO A 297 -0.33 -26.21 -21.33
N PRO A 298 -1.35 -26.53 -22.17
CA PRO A 298 -1.50 -25.97 -23.51
C PRO A 298 -1.79 -24.45 -23.50
N ASP A 299 -2.43 -23.95 -22.44
CA ASP A 299 -2.63 -22.52 -22.22
C ASP A 299 -1.50 -22.00 -21.34
N GLN A 300 -0.71 -21.06 -21.87
CA GLN A 300 0.39 -20.43 -21.16
C GLN A 300 -0.08 -19.93 -19.78
N MET A 301 0.65 -20.37 -18.77
CA MET A 301 0.51 -20.08 -17.34
C MET A 301 0.00 -18.64 -17.09
N GLU A 302 -1.20 -18.51 -16.51
CA GLU A 302 -1.68 -17.21 -16.05
C GLU A 302 -0.85 -16.75 -14.86
N LEU A 303 -0.02 -15.74 -15.10
CA LEU A 303 0.94 -15.28 -14.12
C LEU A 303 0.25 -14.52 -13.01
N CYS A 304 0.78 -14.74 -11.81
CA CYS A 304 0.43 -13.99 -10.62
C CYS A 304 0.57 -12.48 -10.91
N PRO A 305 -0.51 -11.69 -10.86
CA PRO A 305 -0.41 -10.26 -11.07
C PRO A 305 0.49 -9.65 -10.00
N ALA A 306 1.11 -8.51 -10.30
CA ALA A 306 1.99 -7.81 -9.34
C ALA A 306 1.26 -7.51 -8.03
N GLN A 307 0.01 -7.14 -8.23
CA GLN A 307 -0.89 -6.64 -7.23
C GLN A 307 -2.24 -7.31 -7.44
N LEU A 308 -2.88 -7.71 -6.34
CA LEU A 308 -4.29 -8.04 -6.34
C LEU A 308 -5.05 -6.77 -5.99
N VAL A 309 -6.04 -6.43 -6.79
CA VAL A 309 -6.86 -5.24 -6.57
C VAL A 309 -8.29 -5.68 -6.31
N PHE A 310 -8.81 -5.28 -5.17
CA PHE A 310 -10.17 -5.56 -4.73
C PHE A 310 -10.93 -4.26 -4.50
N CYS A 311 -12.22 -4.27 -4.85
CA CYS A 311 -13.16 -3.26 -4.38
C CYS A 311 -13.71 -3.74 -3.03
N ALA A 312 -13.68 -2.86 -2.03
CA ALA A 312 -14.09 -3.16 -0.67
C ALA A 312 -14.96 -2.06 -0.08
N GLU A 313 -15.77 -2.43 0.90
CA GLU A 313 -16.59 -1.51 1.68
C GLU A 313 -16.21 -1.58 3.16
N ASN A 314 -16.37 -0.45 3.84
CA ASN A 314 -16.18 -0.33 5.28
C ASN A 314 -17.49 0.14 5.93
N ARG A 315 -17.87 -0.48 7.06
CA ARG A 315 -19.15 -0.20 7.73
C ARG A 315 -19.26 1.23 8.27
N GLU A 316 -18.14 1.83 8.65
CA GLU A 316 -18.09 3.21 9.17
C GLU A 316 -18.19 4.26 8.05
N PHE A 317 -17.91 3.87 6.80
CA PHE A 317 -17.94 4.76 5.64
C PHE A 317 -18.84 4.20 4.52
N PRO A 318 -20.17 4.12 4.73
CA PRO A 318 -21.10 3.44 3.82
C PRO A 318 -21.26 4.13 2.45
N SER A 319 -20.85 5.40 2.33
CA SER A 319 -20.91 6.17 1.07
C SER A 319 -19.61 6.12 0.26
N VAL A 320 -18.59 5.42 0.74
CA VAL A 320 -17.25 5.39 0.14
C VAL A 320 -16.90 3.95 -0.25
N ASN A 321 -16.63 3.75 -1.53
CA ASN A 321 -16.00 2.52 -2.01
C ASN A 321 -14.48 2.64 -1.87
N PHE A 322 -13.85 1.59 -1.38
CA PHE A 322 -12.40 1.50 -1.27
C PHE A 322 -11.83 0.54 -2.30
N LEU A 323 -10.62 0.83 -2.76
CA LEU A 323 -9.76 -0.10 -3.46
C LEU A 323 -8.68 -0.58 -2.51
N VAL A 324 -8.65 -1.89 -2.28
CA VAL A 324 -7.60 -2.60 -1.56
C VAL A 324 -6.61 -3.13 -2.58
N VAL A 325 -5.39 -2.65 -2.52
CA VAL A 325 -4.30 -3.02 -3.43
C VAL A 325 -3.28 -3.78 -2.61
N TYR A 326 -3.28 -5.10 -2.76
CA TYR A 326 -2.33 -5.99 -2.11
C TYR A 326 -1.16 -6.25 -3.06
N ASP A 327 0.06 -5.91 -2.65
CA ASP A 327 1.27 -6.17 -3.41
C ASP A 327 1.89 -7.51 -2.99
N PHE A 328 2.08 -8.42 -3.94
CA PHE A 328 2.58 -9.77 -3.65
C PHE A 328 4.03 -9.79 -3.18
N ASN A 329 4.87 -8.93 -3.75
CA ASN A 329 6.31 -8.97 -3.53
C ASN A 329 6.66 -8.40 -2.17
N SER A 330 6.03 -7.28 -1.84
CA SER A 330 6.28 -6.54 -0.60
C SER A 330 5.36 -6.96 0.55
N ARG A 331 4.27 -7.70 0.27
CA ARG A 331 3.22 -8.05 1.24
C ARG A 331 2.64 -6.82 1.95
N ARG A 332 2.54 -5.74 1.18
CA ARG A 332 1.99 -4.47 1.63
C ARG A 332 0.60 -4.27 1.05
N VAL A 333 -0.24 -3.61 1.82
CA VAL A 333 -1.57 -3.19 1.38
C VAL A 333 -1.65 -1.68 1.36
N ASP A 334 -2.07 -1.16 0.22
CA ASP A 334 -2.58 0.20 0.10
C ASP A 334 -4.10 0.16 0.05
N ILE A 335 -4.74 1.03 0.82
CA ILE A 335 -6.18 1.27 0.76
C ILE A 335 -6.41 2.71 0.30
N CYS A 336 -7.20 2.89 -0.74
CA CYS A 336 -7.57 4.21 -1.25
C CYS A 336 -9.06 4.25 -1.62
N GLU A 337 -9.65 5.44 -1.73
CA GLU A 337 -10.99 5.59 -2.31
C GLU A 337 -10.98 5.12 -3.77
N GLU A 338 -12.08 4.56 -4.25
CA GLU A 338 -12.30 4.38 -5.68
C GLU A 338 -12.54 5.74 -6.35
N GLY A 339 -11.88 5.98 -7.49
CA GLY A 339 -12.02 7.23 -8.23
C GLY A 339 -13.45 7.46 -8.71
N ARG A 340 -13.97 8.67 -8.45
CA ARG A 340 -15.38 9.06 -8.71
C ARG A 340 -15.80 8.95 -10.17
N ASN A 341 -14.87 9.11 -11.11
CA ASN A 341 -15.16 9.21 -12.54
C ASN A 341 -14.91 7.90 -13.30
N LYS A 342 -14.10 7.00 -12.74
CA LYS A 342 -13.68 5.77 -13.43
C LYS A 342 -13.45 4.65 -12.41
N LYS A 343 -14.18 3.55 -12.56
CA LYS A 343 -13.99 2.36 -11.74
C LYS A 343 -12.56 1.86 -11.80
N TRP A 344 -12.10 1.28 -10.69
CA TRP A 344 -10.73 0.72 -10.55
C TRP A 344 -9.59 1.75 -10.65
N THR A 345 -9.87 3.04 -10.48
CA THR A 345 -8.82 4.06 -10.38
C THR A 345 -8.55 4.43 -8.94
N LYS A 346 -7.26 4.53 -8.57
CA LYS A 346 -6.85 4.94 -7.22
C LYS A 346 -7.24 6.40 -6.99
N GLY A 347 -8.12 6.62 -6.03
CA GLY A 347 -8.53 7.93 -5.54
C GLY A 347 -7.67 8.38 -4.36
N ARG A 348 -8.30 8.98 -3.35
CA ARG A 348 -7.58 9.47 -2.18
C ARG A 348 -7.04 8.32 -1.33
N PRO A 349 -5.77 8.33 -0.94
CA PRO A 349 -5.22 7.33 -0.03
C PRO A 349 -5.89 7.40 1.34
N PHE A 350 -6.13 6.24 1.93
CA PHE A 350 -6.70 6.05 3.27
C PHE A 350 -5.69 5.36 4.19
N LEU A 351 -5.08 4.26 3.73
CA LEU A 351 -3.93 3.61 4.34
C LEU A 351 -2.90 3.31 3.25
N VAL A 352 -1.61 3.45 3.55
CA VAL A 352 -0.52 3.27 2.58
C VAL A 352 0.61 2.49 3.23
N ASP A 353 1.22 1.58 2.48
CA ASP A 353 2.35 0.76 2.89
C ASP A 353 2.10 -0.02 4.20
N VAL A 354 0.87 -0.54 4.36
CA VAL A 354 0.50 -1.30 5.56
C VAL A 354 1.03 -2.71 5.47
N ASP A 355 1.75 -3.15 6.51
CA ASP A 355 2.18 -4.54 6.61
C ASP A 355 0.99 -5.50 6.67
N ALA A 356 0.88 -6.34 5.66
CA ALA A 356 -0.15 -7.35 5.51
C ALA A 356 0.43 -8.76 5.47
N SER A 357 1.62 -8.96 6.05
CA SER A 357 2.30 -10.26 6.07
C SER A 357 1.49 -11.39 6.71
N HIS A 358 0.55 -11.05 7.59
CA HIS A 358 -0.39 -11.97 8.22
C HIS A 358 -1.52 -12.44 7.28
N LEU A 359 -1.77 -11.73 6.16
CA LEU A 359 -2.81 -12.10 5.21
C LEU A 359 -2.30 -13.20 4.29
N ASN A 360 -3.03 -14.32 4.25
CA ASN A 360 -2.79 -15.38 3.29
C ASN A 360 -3.59 -15.09 2.01
N VAL A 361 -2.93 -15.13 0.85
CA VAL A 361 -3.55 -14.93 -0.48
C VAL A 361 -4.73 -15.88 -0.71
N LYS A 362 -4.70 -17.09 -0.13
CA LYS A 362 -5.83 -18.05 -0.20
C LYS A 362 -7.12 -17.50 0.42
N ASN A 363 -7.01 -16.52 1.32
CA ASN A 363 -8.13 -15.90 2.02
C ASN A 363 -8.54 -14.56 1.40
N LEU A 364 -7.77 -14.04 0.42
CA LEU A 364 -8.08 -12.81 -0.31
C LEU A 364 -8.95 -13.14 -1.53
N ARG A 365 -10.27 -13.14 -1.31
CA ARG A 365 -11.27 -13.38 -2.37
C ARG A 365 -12.49 -12.49 -2.19
N PRO A 366 -13.26 -12.20 -3.26
CA PRO A 366 -14.56 -11.56 -3.13
C PRO A 366 -15.44 -12.32 -2.12
N GLY A 367 -16.09 -11.60 -1.22
CA GLY A 367 -16.85 -12.11 -0.09
C GLY A 367 -16.06 -12.27 1.21
N ALA A 368 -14.73 -12.21 1.19
CA ALA A 368 -13.91 -12.21 2.40
C ALA A 368 -13.89 -10.83 3.08
N SER A 369 -13.51 -10.78 4.34
CA SER A 369 -13.23 -9.54 5.06
C SER A 369 -11.79 -9.52 5.54
N ILE A 370 -11.14 -8.37 5.44
CA ILE A 370 -9.80 -8.14 5.96
C ILE A 370 -9.86 -7.08 7.04
N SER A 371 -9.11 -7.27 8.12
CA SER A 371 -9.02 -6.33 9.22
C SER A 371 -7.62 -5.73 9.23
N LEU A 372 -7.52 -4.42 9.08
CA LEU A 372 -6.26 -3.68 9.17
C LEU A 372 -6.38 -2.63 10.27
N PHE A 373 -5.52 -2.75 11.29
CA PHE A 373 -5.65 -1.96 12.52
C PHE A 373 -7.03 -2.16 13.17
N ARG A 374 -7.83 -1.10 13.28
CA ARG A 374 -9.22 -1.15 13.78
C ARG A 374 -10.27 -1.29 12.67
N TRP A 375 -9.84 -1.27 11.41
CA TRP A 375 -10.74 -1.10 10.27
C TRP A 375 -11.01 -2.43 9.60
N ASP A 376 -12.29 -2.74 9.43
CA ASP A 376 -12.74 -3.92 8.71
C ASP A 376 -13.19 -3.56 7.29
N PHE A 377 -12.61 -4.23 6.30
CA PHE A 377 -12.93 -4.05 4.89
C PHE A 377 -13.50 -5.35 4.32
N ALA A 378 -14.77 -5.31 3.92
CA ALA A 378 -15.42 -6.41 3.24
C ALA A 378 -15.11 -6.32 1.73
N LEU A 379 -14.37 -7.31 1.21
CA LEU A 379 -14.01 -7.40 -0.20
C LEU A 379 -15.26 -7.77 -1.00
N LYS A 380 -15.78 -6.86 -1.84
CA LYS A 380 -16.99 -7.11 -2.63
C LYS A 380 -16.68 -7.66 -4.02
N ASP A 381 -15.71 -7.07 -4.68
CA ASP A 381 -15.36 -7.45 -6.04
C ASP A 381 -13.85 -7.41 -6.27
N ALA A 382 -13.40 -8.03 -7.35
CA ALA A 382 -12.00 -8.06 -7.76
C ALA A 382 -11.81 -7.48 -9.16
N HIS A 383 -10.66 -6.83 -9.38
CA HIS A 383 -10.28 -6.34 -10.71
C HIS A 383 -10.25 -7.50 -11.72
N PRO A 384 -10.58 -7.29 -13.01
CA PRO A 384 -10.62 -8.37 -14.01
C PRO A 384 -9.37 -9.27 -14.02
N ASP A 385 -8.18 -8.67 -13.97
CA ASP A 385 -6.91 -9.41 -13.91
C ASP A 385 -6.78 -10.26 -12.64
N THR A 386 -7.24 -9.71 -11.50
CA THR A 386 -7.28 -10.40 -10.21
C THR A 386 -8.28 -11.55 -10.23
N LYS A 387 -9.48 -11.35 -10.81
CA LYS A 387 -10.49 -12.41 -10.98
C LYS A 387 -9.96 -13.57 -11.83
N LYS A 388 -9.32 -13.23 -12.94
CA LYS A 388 -8.74 -14.21 -13.86
C LYS A 388 -7.76 -15.11 -13.13
N TYR A 389 -6.80 -14.50 -12.42
CA TYR A 389 -5.80 -15.18 -11.62
C TYR A 389 -6.39 -16.05 -10.49
N LEU A 390 -7.38 -15.52 -9.74
CA LEU A 390 -8.04 -16.29 -8.69
C LEU A 390 -8.75 -17.53 -9.25
N GLY A 391 -9.38 -17.41 -10.42
CA GLY A 391 -9.99 -18.53 -11.12
C GLY A 391 -8.99 -19.62 -11.54
N THR A 392 -7.78 -19.23 -11.95
CA THR A 392 -6.71 -20.19 -12.26
C THR A 392 -6.22 -20.96 -11.03
N ILE A 393 -6.16 -20.31 -9.86
CA ILE A 393 -5.75 -20.99 -8.62
C ILE A 393 -6.77 -22.06 -8.23
N GLU A 394 -8.06 -21.79 -8.44
CA GLU A 394 -9.14 -22.72 -8.10
C GLU A 394 -9.16 -23.95 -9.01
N SER A 395 -8.78 -23.82 -10.29
CA SER A 395 -8.76 -24.94 -11.25
C SER A 395 -7.57 -25.89 -11.11
N ILE A 396 -6.55 -25.51 -10.33
CA ILE A 396 -5.35 -26.32 -10.07
C ILE A 396 -5.54 -27.25 -8.85
N LYS A 397 -6.58 -27.02 -8.04
CA LYS A 397 -6.99 -27.95 -6.96
C LYS A 397 -7.80 -29.10 -7.53
#